data_AF-X1T493-F1
#
_entry.id   AF-X1T493-F1
#
_cell.length_a   1.000
_cell.length_b   1.000
_cell.length_c   1.000
_cell.angle_alpha   90.00
_cell.angle_beta   90.00
_cell.angle_gamma   90.00
#
_symmetry.space_group_name_H-M   'P 1'
#
loop_
_entity.id
_entity.type
_entity.pdbx_description
1 polymer ?
#
loop_
_entity_poly.entity_id
_entity_poly.type
_entity_poly.pdbx_seq_one_letter_code
_entity_poly.pdbx_strand_id
1 'polypeptide(L)'
;RMYKLGVLDEGEVYEAYLDAGYADENARRMSEFTIKQTLATQSKFTSGDIVKAFTKRMIDRKDAINLLTMIDIRHEDASRIIETAEYKREWAFTEQQIKGIRNLYKKKIYTADDTYGQLARLNLPSDQIQILMQQWFYEVKDEPTPTWTTAQTLSFCKKELITLERARLELHRIGYDVEHINVYMESIK
;
A
#
# COMPACT_ATOMS: atom_id res chain seq x y z
N ARG A 1 -0.78 -17.83 37.60
CA ARG A 1 -1.63 -18.76 36.79
C ARG A 1 -3.09 -18.34 36.77
N MET A 2 -3.66 -17.87 37.89
CA MET A 2 -5.03 -17.35 37.95
C MET A 2 -5.25 -16.09 37.09
N TYR A 3 -4.33 -15.11 37.13
CA TYR A 3 -4.33 -13.97 36.19
C TYR A 3 -4.35 -14.42 34.72
N LYS A 4 -3.49 -15.38 34.35
CA LYS A 4 -3.47 -16.02 33.02
C LYS A 4 -4.78 -16.74 32.63
N LEU A 5 -5.65 -17.05 33.59
CA LEU A 5 -6.93 -17.68 33.32
C LEU A 5 -8.10 -16.68 33.42
N GLY A 6 -7.80 -15.39 33.63
CA GLY A 6 -8.82 -14.34 33.83
C GLY A 6 -9.56 -14.44 35.15
N VAL A 7 -9.02 -15.18 36.12
CA VAL A 7 -9.64 -15.40 37.44
C VAL A 7 -9.33 -14.26 38.41
N LEU A 8 -8.19 -13.59 38.23
CA LEU A 8 -7.79 -12.40 38.98
C LEU A 8 -7.58 -11.26 37.99
N ASP A 9 -7.94 -10.04 38.38
CA ASP A 9 -7.53 -8.80 37.74
C ASP A 9 -6.16 -8.30 38.27
N GLU A 10 -5.67 -7.17 37.75
CA GLU A 10 -4.35 -6.63 38.11
C GLU A 10 -4.23 -6.26 39.60
N GLY A 11 -5.29 -5.73 40.21
CA GLY A 11 -5.34 -5.39 41.62
C GLY A 11 -5.45 -6.63 42.50
N GLU A 12 -6.25 -7.61 42.08
CA GLU A 12 -6.42 -8.87 42.79
C GLU A 12 -5.15 -9.73 42.80
N VAL A 13 -4.29 -9.61 41.78
CA VAL A 13 -2.95 -10.24 41.81
C VAL A 13 -2.09 -9.65 42.91
N TYR A 14 -2.17 -8.33 43.13
CA TYR A 14 -1.43 -7.64 44.18
C TYR A 14 -1.89 -8.04 45.57
N GLU A 15 -3.20 -8.02 45.81
CA GLU A 15 -3.79 -8.47 47.07
C GLU A 15 -3.45 -9.94 47.35
N ALA A 16 -3.47 -10.81 46.33
CA ALA A 16 -3.09 -12.21 46.50
C ALA A 16 -1.63 -12.40 46.94
N TYR A 17 -0.71 -11.51 46.53
CA TYR A 17 0.67 -11.54 47.01
C TYR A 17 0.80 -11.00 48.44
N LEU A 18 0.02 -9.99 48.82
CA LEU A 18 -0.06 -9.52 50.21
C LEU A 18 -0.59 -10.63 51.13
N ASP A 19 -1.69 -11.29 50.75
CA ASP A 19 -2.29 -12.40 51.50
C ASP A 19 -1.35 -13.60 51.62
N ALA A 20 -0.47 -13.79 50.63
CA ALA A 20 0.59 -14.79 50.67
C ALA A 20 1.78 -14.41 51.59
N GLY A 21 1.72 -13.25 52.25
CA GLY A 21 2.69 -12.79 53.25
C GLY A 21 3.87 -12.00 52.67
N TYR A 22 3.79 -11.52 51.43
CA TYR A 22 4.82 -10.63 50.87
C TYR A 22 4.69 -9.23 51.46
N ALA A 23 5.83 -8.58 51.70
CA ALA A 23 5.84 -7.15 52.00
C ALA A 23 5.30 -6.33 50.81
N ASP A 24 4.64 -5.22 51.08
CA ASP A 24 3.99 -4.31 50.11
C ASP A 24 4.81 -4.09 48.83
N GLU A 25 6.08 -3.69 48.99
CA GLU A 25 6.94 -3.42 47.85
C GLU A 25 7.28 -4.68 47.01
N ASN A 26 7.43 -5.83 47.66
CA ASN A 26 7.67 -7.09 46.95
C ASN A 26 6.40 -7.60 46.28
N ALA A 27 5.24 -7.46 46.92
CA ALA A 27 3.95 -7.80 46.34
C ALA A 27 3.72 -6.98 45.05
N ARG A 28 4.05 -5.68 45.07
CA ARG A 28 3.93 -4.81 43.88
C ARG A 28 4.83 -5.28 42.74
N ARG A 29 6.11 -5.54 43.03
CA ARG A 29 7.09 -6.04 42.03
C ARG A 29 6.68 -7.40 41.45
N MET A 30 6.20 -8.31 42.29
CA MET A 30 5.74 -9.65 41.87
C MET A 30 4.46 -9.58 41.02
N SER A 31 3.57 -8.65 41.32
CA SER A 31 2.35 -8.41 40.55
C SER A 31 2.66 -7.88 39.16
N GLU A 32 3.48 -6.82 39.08
CA GLU A 32 3.95 -6.28 37.81
C GLU A 32 4.65 -7.34 36.96
N PHE A 33 5.52 -8.16 37.59
CA PHE A 33 6.19 -9.25 36.90
C PHE A 33 5.19 -10.28 36.35
N THR A 34 4.22 -10.71 37.16
CA THR A 34 3.22 -11.73 36.79
C THR A 34 2.31 -11.25 35.67
N ILE A 35 1.91 -9.98 35.71
CA ILE A 35 1.12 -9.34 34.65
C ILE A 35 1.93 -9.31 33.35
N LYS A 36 3.16 -8.76 33.40
CA LYS A 36 4.06 -8.69 32.23
C LYS A 36 4.37 -10.06 31.64
N GLN A 37 4.70 -11.05 32.48
CA GLN A 37 4.99 -12.43 32.07
C GLN A 37 3.76 -13.09 31.45
N THR A 38 2.58 -12.88 32.04
CA THR A 38 1.33 -13.47 31.53
C THR A 38 0.94 -12.88 30.18
N LEU A 39 1.03 -11.56 30.03
CA LEU A 39 0.80 -10.87 28.76
C LEU A 39 1.79 -11.34 27.69
N ALA A 40 3.08 -11.47 28.04
CA ALA A 40 4.10 -12.00 27.14
C ALA A 40 3.87 -13.48 26.76
N THR A 41 3.22 -14.28 27.64
CA THR A 41 2.97 -15.71 27.38
C THR A 41 1.64 -15.97 26.64
N GLN A 42 0.59 -15.19 26.94
CA GLN A 42 -0.71 -15.30 26.28
C GLN A 42 -0.70 -14.67 24.89
N SER A 43 0.03 -13.57 24.74
CA SER A 43 0.32 -12.99 23.45
C SER A 43 1.62 -13.60 22.93
N LYS A 44 1.55 -14.70 22.18
CA LYS A 44 2.67 -15.01 21.28
C LYS A 44 2.69 -14.01 20.13
N PHE A 45 2.80 -12.71 20.43
CA PHE A 45 3.10 -11.73 19.42
C PHE A 45 4.52 -12.01 18.94
N THR A 46 4.63 -12.40 17.68
CA THR A 46 5.94 -12.43 17.03
C THR A 46 6.45 -11.00 16.89
N SER A 47 7.76 -10.82 16.73
CA SER A 47 8.32 -9.50 16.38
C SER A 47 7.64 -8.91 15.14
N GLY A 48 7.26 -9.77 14.17
CA GLY A 48 6.49 -9.40 12.99
C GLY A 48 5.09 -8.86 13.32
N ASP A 49 4.37 -9.45 14.27
CA ASP A 49 3.03 -8.99 14.66
C ASP A 49 3.09 -7.62 15.37
N ILE A 50 4.11 -7.41 16.22
CA ILE A 50 4.32 -6.14 16.91
C ILE A 50 4.64 -5.03 15.89
N VAL A 51 5.55 -5.29 14.96
CA VAL A 51 5.89 -4.35 13.87
C VAL A 51 4.66 -4.08 13.00
N LYS A 52 3.83 -5.09 12.73
CA LYS A 52 2.59 -4.93 11.96
C LYS A 52 1.56 -4.09 12.70
N ALA A 53 1.39 -4.28 14.00
CA ALA A 53 0.50 -3.48 14.83
C ALA A 53 0.97 -2.01 14.87
N PHE A 54 2.27 -1.78 15.06
CA PHE A 54 2.87 -0.45 15.03
C PHE A 54 2.68 0.25 13.67
N THR A 55 3.03 -0.42 12.56
CA THR A 55 2.89 0.15 11.21
C THR A 55 1.43 0.46 10.85
N LYS A 56 0.47 -0.27 11.43
CA LYS A 56 -0.98 -0.02 11.30
C LYS A 56 -1.55 0.99 12.29
N ARG A 57 -0.72 1.70 13.07
CA ARG A 57 -1.14 2.68 14.10
C ARG A 57 -2.02 2.08 15.20
N MET A 58 -1.97 0.76 15.42
CA MET A 58 -2.74 0.10 16.48
C MET A 58 -2.07 0.24 17.85
N ILE A 59 -0.75 0.45 17.87
CA ILE A 59 0.07 0.71 19.05
C ILE A 59 1.07 1.82 18.73
N ASP A 60 1.53 2.54 19.74
CA ASP A 60 2.51 3.61 19.58
C ASP A 60 3.96 3.08 19.62
N ARG A 61 4.94 3.98 19.44
CA ARG A 61 6.37 3.65 19.43
C ARG A 61 6.82 3.06 20.77
N LYS A 62 6.35 3.62 21.89
CA LYS A 62 6.75 3.23 23.24
C LYS A 62 6.24 1.82 23.54
N ASP A 63 4.98 1.56 23.23
CA ASP A 63 4.34 0.26 23.41
C ASP A 63 5.00 -0.81 22.54
N ALA A 64 5.29 -0.49 21.27
CA ALA A 64 5.96 -1.43 20.37
C ALA A 64 7.37 -1.80 20.87
N ILE A 65 8.16 -0.84 21.36
CA ILE A 65 9.49 -1.10 21.93
C ILE A 65 9.39 -1.94 23.20
N ASN A 66 8.43 -1.64 24.08
CA ASN A 66 8.19 -2.41 25.30
C ASN A 66 7.83 -3.87 24.97
N LEU A 67 6.93 -4.10 24.01
CA LEU A 67 6.53 -5.44 23.58
C LEU A 67 7.70 -6.21 22.94
N LEU A 68 8.51 -5.56 22.10
CA LEU A 68 9.72 -6.18 21.55
C LEU A 68 10.72 -6.56 22.66
N THR A 69 10.87 -5.71 23.67
CA THR A 69 11.73 -5.99 24.83
C THR A 69 11.19 -7.14 25.69
N MET A 70 9.86 -7.27 25.82
CA MET A 70 9.22 -8.39 26.53
C MET A 70 9.45 -9.75 25.85
N ILE A 71 9.71 -9.76 24.54
CA ILE A 71 10.08 -10.97 23.78
C ILE A 71 11.59 -11.13 23.59
N ASP A 72 12.38 -10.55 24.51
CA ASP A 72 13.84 -10.69 24.61
C ASP A 72 14.64 -10.01 23.49
N ILE A 73 14.06 -9.01 22.81
CA ILE A 73 14.81 -8.14 21.89
C ILE A 73 15.41 -6.99 22.70
N ARG A 74 16.72 -6.80 22.61
CA ARG A 74 17.41 -5.69 23.29
C ARG A 74 16.79 -4.35 22.92
N HIS A 75 16.68 -3.45 23.88
CA HIS A 75 16.03 -2.15 23.70
C HIS A 75 16.61 -1.35 22.51
N GLU A 76 17.93 -1.37 22.30
CA GLU A 76 18.57 -0.75 21.13
C GLU A 76 18.09 -1.34 19.79
N ASP A 77 17.97 -2.66 19.72
CA ASP A 77 17.55 -3.39 18.53
C ASP A 77 16.04 -3.19 18.30
N ALA A 78 15.24 -3.18 19.36
CA ALA A 78 13.82 -2.84 19.31
C ALA A 78 13.59 -1.43 18.76
N SER A 79 14.35 -0.44 19.25
CA SER A 79 14.29 0.93 18.74
C SER A 79 14.64 1.01 17.25
N ARG A 80 15.71 0.33 16.80
CA ARG A 80 16.11 0.27 15.39
C ARG A 80 15.07 -0.43 14.50
N ILE A 81 14.46 -1.50 14.99
CA ILE A 81 13.40 -2.22 14.27
C ILE A 81 12.21 -1.31 14.02
N ILE A 82 11.76 -0.59 15.05
CA ILE A 82 10.60 0.31 14.95
C ILE A 82 10.91 1.52 14.08
N GLU A 83 12.11 2.10 14.20
CA GLU A 83 12.58 3.18 13.32
C GLU A 83 12.62 2.73 11.85
N THR A 84 13.19 1.56 11.57
CA THR A 84 13.21 0.99 10.21
C THR A 84 11.79 0.75 9.67
N ALA A 85 10.88 0.27 10.52
CA ALA A 85 9.49 0.07 10.14
C ALA A 85 8.78 1.38 9.81
N GLU A 86 9.06 2.46 10.55
CA GLU A 86 8.52 3.79 10.28
C GLU A 86 9.00 4.31 8.93
N TYR A 87 10.31 4.24 8.65
CA TYR A 87 10.89 4.62 7.35
C TYR A 87 10.27 3.83 6.19
N LYS A 88 10.11 2.51 6.35
CA LYS A 88 9.45 1.68 5.32
C LYS A 88 7.99 2.07 5.10
N ARG A 89 7.27 2.49 6.14
CA ARG A 89 5.88 2.94 6.03
C ARG A 89 5.79 4.26 5.29
N GLU A 90 6.66 5.21 5.60
CA GLU A 90 6.75 6.50 4.90
C GLU A 90 7.08 6.29 3.43
N TRP A 91 8.07 5.43 3.13
CA TRP A 91 8.38 5.05 1.76
C TRP A 91 7.16 4.46 1.06
N ALA A 92 6.51 3.45 1.64
CA ALA A 92 5.35 2.80 1.04
C ALA A 92 4.21 3.79 0.74
N PHE A 93 4.01 4.78 1.61
CA PHE A 93 3.05 5.86 1.40
C PHE A 93 3.44 6.74 0.20
N THR A 94 4.69 7.19 0.13
CA THR A 94 5.21 7.95 -1.01
C THR A 94 5.08 7.18 -2.31
N GLU A 95 5.39 5.87 -2.32
CA GLU A 95 5.19 5.00 -3.49
C GLU A 95 3.73 4.91 -3.92
N GLN A 96 2.80 4.84 -2.97
CA GLN A 96 1.37 4.84 -3.25
C GLN A 96 0.94 6.17 -3.90
N GLN A 97 1.46 7.30 -3.43
CA GLN A 97 1.21 8.61 -4.02
C GLN A 97 1.78 8.70 -5.44
N ILE A 98 3.02 8.24 -5.66
CA ILE A 98 3.64 8.16 -7.00
C ILE A 98 2.77 7.34 -7.96
N LYS A 99 2.28 6.16 -7.52
CA LYS A 99 1.38 5.31 -8.32
C LYS A 99 0.07 6.02 -8.66
N GLY A 100 -0.51 6.77 -7.71
CA GLY A 100 -1.70 7.57 -7.94
C GLY A 100 -1.47 8.66 -8.99
N ILE A 101 -0.39 9.41 -8.86
CA ILE A 101 0.01 10.47 -9.80
C ILE A 101 0.25 9.90 -11.20
N ARG A 102 0.98 8.79 -11.31
CA ARG A 102 1.20 8.07 -12.58
C ARG A 102 -0.12 7.72 -13.26
N ASN A 103 -1.08 7.16 -12.52
CA ASN A 103 -2.37 6.77 -13.08
C ASN A 103 -3.16 7.98 -13.63
N LEU A 104 -3.07 9.14 -12.97
CA LEU A 104 -3.70 10.37 -13.44
C LEU A 104 -3.01 10.92 -14.70
N TYR A 105 -1.68 10.85 -14.75
CA TYR A 105 -0.91 11.21 -15.95
C TYR A 105 -1.25 10.29 -17.14
N LYS A 106 -1.26 8.97 -16.92
CA LYS A 106 -1.61 7.98 -17.97
C LYS A 106 -3.00 8.21 -18.55
N LYS A 107 -3.96 8.56 -17.69
CA LYS A 107 -5.34 8.89 -18.09
C LYS A 107 -5.49 10.28 -18.71
N LYS A 108 -4.39 11.00 -18.93
CA LYS A 108 -4.36 12.38 -19.47
C LYS A 108 -5.14 13.38 -18.62
N ILE A 109 -5.36 13.06 -17.33
CA ILE A 109 -5.99 13.97 -16.36
C ILE A 109 -4.95 15.00 -15.89
N TYR A 110 -3.70 14.58 -15.74
CA TYR A 110 -2.57 15.48 -15.49
C TYR A 110 -1.73 15.67 -16.74
N THR A 111 -1.32 16.92 -16.96
CA THR A 111 -0.28 17.25 -17.94
C THR A 111 1.11 16.87 -17.42
N ALA A 112 2.14 16.99 -18.26
CA ALA A 112 3.52 16.76 -17.82
C ALA A 112 3.93 17.73 -16.69
N ASP A 113 3.55 19.00 -16.81
CA ASP A 113 3.84 20.03 -15.81
C ASP A 113 3.09 19.81 -14.50
N ASP A 114 1.80 19.44 -14.57
CA ASP A 114 1.01 19.08 -13.38
C ASP A 114 1.64 17.89 -12.65
N THR A 115 2.01 16.86 -13.41
CA THR A 115 2.60 15.63 -12.88
C THR A 115 3.93 15.90 -12.20
N TYR A 116 4.80 16.69 -12.85
CA TYR A 116 6.06 17.14 -12.26
C TYR A 116 5.82 17.91 -10.96
N GLY A 117 4.88 18.87 -10.96
CA GLY A 117 4.52 19.65 -9.78
C GLY A 117 4.01 18.82 -8.62
N GLN A 118 3.18 17.80 -8.88
CA GLN A 118 2.71 16.88 -7.83
C GLN A 118 3.83 16.00 -7.29
N LEU A 119 4.74 15.51 -8.14
CA LEU A 119 5.90 14.72 -7.71
C LEU A 119 6.88 15.56 -6.87
N ALA A 120 7.12 16.81 -7.25
CA ALA A 120 7.99 17.72 -6.51
C ALA A 120 7.46 17.99 -5.09
N ARG A 121 6.14 18.03 -4.89
CA ARG A 121 5.52 18.17 -3.55
C ARG A 121 5.74 16.96 -2.64
N LEU A 122 6.14 15.82 -3.19
CA LEU A 122 6.55 14.65 -2.40
C LEU A 122 8.03 14.75 -1.95
N ASN A 123 8.69 15.89 -2.19
CA ASN A 123 10.11 16.13 -1.91
C ASN A 123 11.05 15.11 -2.58
N LEU A 124 10.65 14.60 -3.74
CA LEU A 124 11.49 13.71 -4.53
C LEU A 124 12.65 14.51 -5.17
N PRO A 125 13.86 13.93 -5.23
CA PRO A 125 14.97 14.49 -6.00
C PRO A 125 14.58 14.73 -7.48
N SER A 126 15.02 15.87 -8.04
CA SER A 126 14.64 16.26 -9.40
C SER A 126 15.05 15.25 -10.48
N ASP A 127 16.20 14.60 -10.31
CA ASP A 127 16.69 13.53 -11.18
C ASP A 127 15.77 12.30 -11.13
N GLN A 128 15.28 11.93 -9.96
CA GLN A 128 14.28 10.86 -9.82
C GLN A 128 12.98 11.22 -10.53
N ILE A 129 12.51 12.47 -10.41
CA ILE A 129 11.29 12.92 -11.10
C ILE A 129 11.48 12.84 -12.62
N GLN A 130 12.64 13.26 -13.13
CA GLN A 130 12.96 13.17 -14.57
C GLN A 130 12.92 11.74 -15.09
N ILE A 131 13.49 10.79 -14.34
CA ILE A 131 13.46 9.36 -14.69
C ILE A 131 12.01 8.85 -14.75
N LEU A 132 11.18 9.17 -13.74
CA LEU A 132 9.76 8.77 -13.71
C LEU A 132 8.98 9.36 -14.90
N MET A 133 9.16 10.66 -15.16
CA MET A 133 8.50 11.34 -16.28
C MET A 133 8.91 10.75 -17.63
N GLN A 134 10.20 10.46 -17.82
CA GLN A 134 10.68 9.81 -19.04
C GLN A 134 10.06 8.43 -19.21
N GLN A 135 10.04 7.61 -18.16
CA GLN A 135 9.43 6.28 -18.20
C GLN A 135 7.95 6.38 -18.58
N TRP A 136 7.18 7.24 -17.91
CA TRP A 136 5.74 7.34 -18.14
C TRP A 136 5.38 7.97 -19.49
N PHE A 137 6.23 8.84 -20.03
CA PHE A 137 6.06 9.38 -21.37
C PHE A 137 5.97 8.25 -22.42
N TYR A 138 6.87 7.27 -22.34
CA TYR A 138 6.83 6.12 -23.25
C TYR A 138 5.62 5.22 -22.99
N GLU A 139 5.23 5.02 -21.73
CA GLU A 139 4.02 4.25 -21.41
C GLU A 139 2.74 4.85 -21.99
N VAL A 140 2.64 6.20 -22.06
CA VAL A 140 1.50 6.89 -22.68
C VAL A 140 1.59 6.91 -24.19
N LYS A 141 2.80 7.03 -24.75
CA LYS A 141 3.03 7.01 -26.19
C LYS A 141 2.74 5.63 -26.80
N ASP A 142 3.04 4.56 -26.05
CA ASP A 142 2.78 3.18 -26.45
C ASP A 142 1.33 2.76 -26.23
N GLU A 143 0.49 3.57 -25.55
CA GLU A 143 -0.94 3.27 -25.46
C GLU A 143 -1.60 3.45 -26.83
N PRO A 144 -2.10 2.36 -27.47
CA PRO A 144 -2.78 2.46 -28.74
C PRO A 144 -3.99 3.38 -28.59
N THR A 145 -4.20 4.25 -29.57
CA THR A 145 -5.42 5.06 -29.62
C THR A 145 -6.63 4.13 -29.56
N PRO A 146 -7.60 4.35 -28.65
CA PRO A 146 -8.76 3.49 -28.55
C PRO A 146 -9.45 3.41 -29.91
N THR A 147 -9.61 2.19 -30.43
CA THR A 147 -10.29 1.96 -31.70
C THR A 147 -11.80 1.95 -31.48
N TRP A 148 -12.57 2.40 -32.46
CA TRP A 148 -14.00 2.08 -32.50
C TRP A 148 -14.21 0.57 -32.65
N THR A 149 -15.37 0.06 -32.22
CA THR A 149 -15.74 -1.33 -32.55
C THR A 149 -15.99 -1.49 -34.04
N THR A 150 -15.88 -2.70 -34.59
CA THR A 150 -16.20 -3.00 -36.00
C THR A 150 -17.55 -2.41 -36.41
N ALA A 151 -18.59 -2.61 -35.58
CA ALA A 151 -19.93 -2.08 -35.85
C ALA A 151 -20.00 -0.55 -35.84
N GLN A 152 -19.29 0.11 -34.91
CA GLN A 152 -19.21 1.57 -34.87
C GLN A 152 -18.48 2.12 -36.11
N THR A 153 -17.33 1.54 -36.47
CA THR A 153 -16.54 1.92 -37.65
C THR A 153 -17.37 1.84 -38.92
N LEU A 154 -18.09 0.74 -39.14
CA LEU A 154 -18.95 0.55 -40.31
C LEU A 154 -20.14 1.52 -40.32
N SER A 155 -20.78 1.69 -39.16
CA SER A 155 -21.89 2.64 -38.99
C SER A 155 -21.46 4.08 -39.27
N PHE A 156 -20.31 4.51 -38.76
CA PHE A 156 -19.77 5.85 -38.98
C PHE A 156 -19.35 6.07 -40.43
N CYS A 157 -18.77 5.07 -41.09
CA CYS A 157 -18.42 5.14 -42.50
C CYS A 157 -19.68 5.24 -43.38
N LYS A 158 -20.70 4.43 -43.10
CA LYS A 158 -21.99 4.45 -43.83
C LYS A 158 -22.76 5.77 -43.64
N LYS A 159 -22.59 6.41 -42.48
CA LYS A 159 -23.15 7.75 -42.19
C LYS A 159 -22.25 8.89 -42.66
N GLU A 160 -21.18 8.61 -43.39
CA GLU A 160 -20.20 9.59 -43.88
C GLU A 160 -19.55 10.45 -42.77
N LEU A 161 -19.57 9.97 -41.52
CA LEU A 161 -18.91 10.64 -40.38
C LEU A 161 -17.39 10.45 -40.41
N ILE A 162 -16.91 9.43 -41.13
CA ILE A 162 -15.50 9.14 -41.39
C ILE A 162 -15.33 8.69 -42.84
N THR A 163 -14.13 8.88 -43.39
CA THR A 163 -13.81 8.45 -44.76
C THR A 163 -13.60 6.93 -44.85
N LEU A 164 -13.76 6.36 -46.06
CA LEU A 164 -13.44 4.96 -46.34
C LEU A 164 -12.00 4.61 -45.95
N GLU A 165 -11.03 5.47 -46.28
CA GLU A 165 -9.62 5.29 -45.89
C GLU A 165 -9.45 5.29 -44.37
N ARG A 166 -10.17 6.15 -43.64
CA ARG A 166 -10.14 6.17 -42.18
C ARG A 166 -10.75 4.90 -41.60
N ALA A 167 -11.83 4.38 -42.18
CA ALA A 167 -12.47 3.14 -41.77
C ALA A 167 -11.57 1.92 -42.02
N ARG A 168 -10.86 1.86 -43.16
CA ARG A 168 -9.85 0.83 -43.46
C ARG A 168 -8.72 0.81 -42.44
N LEU A 169 -8.16 2.00 -42.12
CA LEU A 169 -7.12 2.13 -41.10
C LEU A 169 -7.60 1.65 -39.72
N GLU A 170 -8.85 1.96 -39.38
CA GLU A 170 -9.44 1.56 -38.11
C GLU A 170 -9.64 0.05 -38.01
N LEU A 171 -10.18 -0.60 -39.04
CA LEU A 171 -10.31 -2.06 -39.09
C LEU A 171 -8.95 -2.77 -39.05
N HIS A 172 -7.93 -2.19 -39.69
CA HIS A 172 -6.56 -2.70 -39.58
C HIS A 172 -6.03 -2.59 -38.13
N ARG A 173 -6.30 -1.49 -37.43
CA ARG A 173 -5.90 -1.30 -36.02
C ARG A 173 -6.63 -2.24 -35.06
N ILE A 174 -7.86 -2.64 -35.40
CA ILE A 174 -8.63 -3.67 -34.68
C ILE A 174 -8.03 -5.07 -34.90
N GLY A 175 -7.27 -5.28 -35.98
CA GLY A 175 -6.52 -6.51 -36.25
C GLY A 175 -7.03 -7.33 -37.44
N TYR A 176 -7.91 -6.79 -38.28
CA TYR A 176 -8.34 -7.46 -39.51
C TYR A 176 -7.25 -7.41 -40.58
N ASP A 177 -7.12 -8.49 -41.36
CA ASP A 177 -6.30 -8.51 -42.57
C ASP A 177 -6.97 -7.77 -43.75
N VAL A 178 -6.23 -7.62 -44.83
CA VAL A 178 -6.69 -6.89 -46.03
C VAL A 178 -7.94 -7.53 -46.65
N GLU A 179 -8.09 -8.85 -46.60
CA GLU A 179 -9.23 -9.56 -47.17
C GLU A 179 -10.51 -9.22 -46.38
N HIS A 180 -10.48 -9.39 -45.06
CA HIS A 180 -11.61 -9.08 -44.18
C HIS A 180 -11.99 -7.60 -44.25
N ILE A 181 -11.00 -6.69 -44.30
CA ILE A 181 -11.26 -5.26 -44.49
C ILE A 181 -12.01 -5.02 -45.80
N ASN A 182 -11.60 -5.63 -46.90
CA ASN A 182 -12.27 -5.45 -48.19
C ASN A 182 -13.72 -5.95 -48.15
N VAL A 183 -13.99 -7.11 -47.54
CA VAL A 183 -15.36 -7.63 -47.36
C VAL A 183 -16.23 -6.64 -46.57
N TYR A 184 -15.69 -6.11 -45.47
CA TYR A 184 -16.40 -5.10 -44.68
C TYR A 184 -16.66 -3.81 -45.46
N MET A 185 -15.69 -3.35 -46.26
CA MET A 185 -15.84 -2.13 -47.09
C MET A 185 -16.87 -2.31 -48.21
N GLU A 186 -16.99 -3.50 -48.81
CA GLU A 186 -18.05 -3.79 -49.79
C GLU A 186 -19.44 -3.87 -49.11
N SER A 187 -19.51 -4.32 -47.85
CA SER A 187 -20.79 -4.46 -47.11
C SER A 187 -21.48 -3.13 -46.75
N ILE A 188 -20.75 -2.01 -46.84
CA ILE A 188 -21.22 -0.66 -46.49
C ILE A 188 -21.42 0.25 -47.70
N LYS A 189 -21.04 -0.19 -48.90
CA LYS A 189 -21.49 0.42 -50.16
C LYS A 189 -22.98 0.18 -50.34
#